data_AF-A0AAF1KV03-F1
#
_entry.id   AF-A0AAF1KV03-F1
#
_cell.length_a   1.000
_cell.length_b   1.000
_cell.length_c   1.000
_cell.angle_alpha   90.00
_cell.angle_beta   90.00
_cell.angle_gamma   90.00
#
_symmetry.space_group_name_H-M   'P 1'
#
loop_
_entity.id
_entity.type
_entity.pdbx_description
1 polymer ?
#
loop_
_entity_poly.entity_id
_entity_poly.type
_entity_poly.pdbx_seq_one_letter_code
_entity_poly.pdbx_strand_id
1 'polypeptide(L)'
;PLAAAVPPGLSLLALQETGAAAERDARARARGAALIATLAALQTGLLRGSVDSAVTARLAALSEGEAAADPALAALLADITLRARVELARLRHGIDVAPE
;
A
#
# COMPACT_ATOMS: atom_id res chain seq x y z
N PRO A 1 -0.90 11.25 -47.17
CA PRO A 1 -0.90 10.95 -45.73
C PRO A 1 -0.84 12.23 -44.88
N LEU A 2 -1.99 12.71 -44.37
CA LEU A 2 -2.00 13.81 -43.42
C LEU A 2 -1.51 13.29 -42.07
N ALA A 3 -0.29 13.68 -41.67
CA ALA A 3 0.10 13.64 -40.28
C ALA A 3 -0.83 14.60 -39.53
N ALA A 4 -1.77 14.07 -38.76
CA ALA A 4 -2.61 14.87 -37.88
C ALA A 4 -1.69 15.54 -36.85
N ALA A 5 -1.49 16.85 -36.98
CA ALA A 5 -0.78 17.64 -36.00
C ALA A 5 -1.60 17.57 -34.69
N VAL A 6 -1.07 16.85 -33.70
CA VAL A 6 -1.63 16.83 -32.35
C VAL A 6 -1.59 18.28 -31.84
N PRO A 7 -2.73 18.87 -31.43
CA PRO A 7 -2.72 20.23 -30.94
C PRO A 7 -1.82 20.31 -29.70
N PRO A 8 -0.99 21.36 -29.55
CA PRO A 8 0.05 21.42 -28.52
C PRO A 8 -0.49 21.26 -27.10
N GLY A 9 -1.74 21.63 -26.84
CA GLY A 9 -2.41 21.41 -25.56
C GLY A 9 -2.65 19.93 -25.22
N LEU A 10 -2.92 19.09 -26.21
CA LEU A 10 -3.15 17.65 -26.01
C LEU A 10 -1.85 16.92 -25.62
N SER A 11 -0.70 17.35 -26.17
CA SER A 11 0.62 16.83 -25.77
C SER A 11 1.02 17.24 -24.35
N LEU A 12 0.67 18.45 -23.90
CA LEU A 12 0.94 18.89 -22.53
C LEU A 12 0.07 18.15 -21.50
N LEU A 13 -1.22 17.96 -21.77
CA LEU A 13 -2.09 17.17 -20.88
C LEU A 13 -1.62 15.72 -20.76
N ALA A 14 -1.24 15.08 -21.87
CA ALA A 14 -0.72 13.71 -21.84
C ALA A 14 0.56 13.59 -20.98
N LEU A 15 1.42 14.61 -21.00
CA LEU A 15 2.63 14.66 -20.17
C LEU A 15 2.30 14.87 -18.67
N GLN A 16 1.24 15.62 -18.37
CA GLN A 16 0.79 15.85 -17.00
C GLN A 16 0.15 14.60 -16.39
N GLU A 17 -0.69 13.89 -17.15
CA GLU A 17 -1.30 12.64 -16.69
C GLU A 17 -0.26 11.55 -16.42
N THR A 18 0.76 11.44 -17.28
CA THR A 18 1.86 10.49 -17.08
C THR A 18 2.71 10.85 -15.86
N GLY A 19 3.01 12.13 -15.63
CA GLY A 19 3.67 12.58 -14.42
C GLY A 19 2.87 12.26 -13.14
N ALA A 20 1.55 12.47 -13.16
CA ALA A 20 0.67 12.14 -12.04
C ALA A 20 0.58 10.63 -11.77
N ALA A 21 0.62 9.80 -12.81
CA ALA A 21 0.67 8.35 -12.69
C ALA A 21 1.98 7.86 -12.05
N ALA A 22 3.12 8.36 -12.52
CA ALA A 22 4.43 8.00 -11.99
C ALA A 22 4.56 8.35 -10.49
N GLU A 23 4.06 9.52 -10.09
CA GLU A 23 4.06 9.96 -8.70
C GLU A 23 3.14 9.11 -7.81
N ARG A 24 1.95 8.72 -8.31
CA ARG A 24 1.07 7.77 -7.60
C ARG A 24 1.76 6.42 -7.41
N ASP A 25 2.43 5.90 -8.43
CA ASP A 25 3.18 4.65 -8.31
C ASP A 25 4.35 4.75 -7.33
N ALA A 26 5.06 5.88 -7.29
CA ALA A 26 6.14 6.10 -6.33
C ALA A 26 5.63 6.06 -4.87
N ARG A 27 4.51 6.74 -4.60
CA ARG A 27 3.83 6.71 -3.28
C ARG A 27 3.32 5.31 -2.94
N ALA A 28 2.75 4.60 -3.92
CA ALA A 28 2.28 3.24 -3.75
C ALA A 28 3.42 2.27 -3.38
N ARG A 29 4.59 2.37 -4.04
CA ARG A 29 5.78 1.58 -3.70
C ARG A 29 6.29 1.88 -2.29
N ALA A 30 6.40 3.15 -1.92
CA ALA A 30 6.83 3.55 -0.58
C ALA A 30 5.87 3.01 0.50
N ARG A 31 4.56 3.09 0.26
CA ARG A 31 3.54 2.55 1.16
C ARG A 31 3.59 1.02 1.25
N GLY A 32 3.77 0.32 0.14
CA GLY A 32 3.96 -1.13 0.12
C GLY A 32 5.18 -1.58 0.94
N ALA A 33 6.31 -0.91 0.78
CA ALA A 33 7.51 -1.17 1.58
C ALA A 33 7.25 -0.94 3.09
N ALA A 34 6.55 0.13 3.43
CA ALA A 34 6.17 0.41 4.82
C ALA A 34 5.20 -0.63 5.40
N LEU A 35 4.23 -1.12 4.62
CA LEU A 35 3.34 -2.20 5.03
C LEU A 35 4.12 -3.47 5.35
N ILE A 36 5.01 -3.91 4.46
CA ILE A 36 5.84 -5.11 4.65
C ILE A 36 6.70 -4.98 5.91
N ALA A 37 7.37 -3.84 6.10
CA ALA A 37 8.20 -3.61 7.28
C ALA A 37 7.36 -3.62 8.58
N THR A 38 6.17 -3.04 8.56
CA THR A 38 5.27 -3.00 9.73
C THR A 38 4.70 -4.37 10.05
N LEU A 39 4.35 -5.18 9.03
CA LEU A 39 3.96 -6.57 9.18
C LEU A 39 5.07 -7.42 9.80
N ALA A 40 6.32 -7.25 9.36
CA ALA A 40 7.47 -7.95 9.94
C ALA A 40 7.67 -7.56 11.42
N ALA A 41 7.53 -6.28 11.75
CA ALA A 41 7.60 -5.81 13.14
C ALA A 41 6.49 -6.44 14.00
N LEU A 42 5.25 -6.48 13.50
CA LEU A 42 4.13 -7.13 14.17
C LEU A 42 4.41 -8.61 14.41
N GLN A 43 4.83 -9.35 13.37
CA GLN A 43 5.16 -10.77 13.49
C GLN A 43 6.25 -11.02 14.53
N THR A 44 7.28 -10.17 14.56
CA THR A 44 8.35 -10.30 15.54
C THR A 44 7.86 -10.04 16.97
N GLY A 45 6.92 -9.10 17.16
CA GLY A 45 6.23 -8.90 18.44
C GLY A 45 5.45 -10.13 18.87
N LEU A 46 4.63 -10.67 17.97
CA LEU A 46 3.80 -11.85 18.21
C LEU A 46 4.64 -13.08 18.61
N LEU A 47 5.77 -13.30 17.94
CA LEU A 47 6.73 -14.36 18.30
C LEU A 47 7.35 -14.18 19.68
N ARG A 48 7.37 -12.95 20.21
CA ARG A 48 7.81 -12.65 21.59
C ARG A 48 6.64 -12.60 22.58
N GLY A 49 5.41 -12.90 22.15
CA GLY A 49 4.22 -12.83 22.97
C GLY A 49 3.76 -11.41 23.27
N SER A 50 4.13 -10.40 22.47
CA SER A 50 3.73 -9.01 22.68
C SER A 50 3.11 -8.37 21.44
N VAL A 51 2.15 -7.48 21.66
CA VAL A 51 1.52 -6.69 20.60
C VAL A 51 1.71 -5.21 20.92
N ASP A 52 2.48 -4.52 20.08
CA ASP A 52 2.70 -3.08 20.21
C ASP A 52 1.55 -2.31 19.53
N SER A 53 0.85 -1.48 20.30
CA SER A 53 -0.27 -0.67 19.82
C SER A 53 0.15 0.38 18.78
N ALA A 54 1.40 0.86 18.81
CA ALA A 54 1.91 1.79 17.81
C ALA A 54 2.11 1.08 16.45
N VAL A 55 2.58 -0.17 16.48
CA VAL A 55 2.73 -0.98 15.27
C VAL A 55 1.38 -1.29 14.64
N THR A 56 0.38 -1.68 15.44
CA THR A 56 -0.97 -1.97 14.93
C THR A 56 -1.67 -0.73 14.40
N ALA A 57 -1.56 0.42 15.07
CA ALA A 57 -2.10 1.70 14.59
C ALA A 57 -1.45 2.12 13.27
N ARG A 58 -0.12 1.98 13.15
CA ARG A 58 0.59 2.27 11.90
C ARG A 58 0.15 1.34 10.76
N LEU A 59 -0.02 0.05 11.06
CA LEU A 59 -0.46 -0.93 10.07
C LEU A 59 -1.88 -0.60 9.55
N ALA A 60 -2.79 -0.18 10.44
CA ALA A 60 -4.13 0.26 10.07
C ALA A 60 -4.07 1.50 9.16
N ALA A 61 -3.28 2.52 9.52
CA ALA A 61 -3.15 3.72 8.73
C ALA A 61 -2.57 3.46 7.32
N LEU A 62 -1.57 2.59 7.19
CA LEU A 62 -0.97 2.25 5.90
C LEU A 62 -1.87 1.39 5.01
N SER A 63 -2.82 0.65 5.61
CA SER A 63 -3.81 -0.16 4.91
C SER A 63 -4.87 0.70 4.22
N GLU A 64 -4.97 1.98 4.60
CA GLU A 64 -5.74 2.99 3.91
C GLU A 64 -4.84 3.69 2.87
N GLY A 65 -5.36 3.89 1.66
CA GLY A 65 -4.66 4.65 0.63
C GLY A 65 -5.02 4.26 -0.80
N GLU A 66 -4.69 5.15 -1.73
CA GLU A 66 -5.05 5.04 -3.15
C GLU A 66 -4.30 3.91 -3.86
N ALA A 67 -4.97 3.24 -4.81
CA ALA A 67 -4.34 2.26 -5.69
C ALA A 67 -3.25 2.89 -6.56
N ALA A 68 -2.27 2.07 -6.97
CA ALA A 68 -1.26 2.46 -7.93
C ALA A 68 -1.88 2.70 -9.32
N ALA A 69 -1.21 3.49 -10.16
CA ALA A 69 -1.56 3.66 -11.56
C ALA A 69 -1.20 2.41 -12.38
N ASP A 70 -0.03 1.81 -12.12
CA ASP A 70 0.38 0.54 -12.69
C ASP A 70 -0.51 -0.61 -12.15
N PRO A 71 -1.25 -1.33 -13.01
CA PRO A 71 -2.13 -2.41 -12.59
C PRO A 71 -1.43 -3.55 -11.84
N ALA A 72 -0.19 -3.88 -12.21
CA ALA A 72 0.56 -4.95 -11.57
C ALA A 72 0.99 -4.53 -10.14
N LEU A 73 1.44 -3.29 -9.99
CA LEU A 73 1.73 -2.73 -8.68
C LEU A 73 0.47 -2.59 -7.81
N ALA A 74 -0.65 -2.21 -8.40
CA ALA A 74 -1.93 -2.10 -7.72
C ALA A 74 -2.39 -3.46 -7.16
N ALA A 75 -2.27 -4.53 -7.97
CA ALA A 75 -2.60 -5.89 -7.54
C ALA A 75 -1.71 -6.35 -6.37
N LEU A 76 -0.39 -6.20 -6.49
CA LEU A 76 0.53 -6.56 -5.41
C LEU A 76 0.26 -5.77 -4.12
N LEU A 77 -0.02 -4.47 -4.22
CA LEU A 77 -0.33 -3.64 -3.07
C LEU A 77 -1.67 -4.03 -2.42
N ALA A 78 -2.65 -4.45 -3.22
CA ALA A 78 -3.92 -4.97 -2.72
C ALA A 78 -3.72 -6.26 -1.90
N ASP A 79 -2.88 -7.18 -2.36
CA ASP A 79 -2.58 -8.43 -1.63
C ASP A 79 -1.89 -8.16 -0.28
N ILE A 80 -0.91 -7.25 -0.27
CA ILE A 80 -0.22 -6.85 0.97
C ILE A 80 -1.21 -6.18 1.94
N THR A 81 -2.08 -5.31 1.41
CA THR A 81 -3.11 -4.63 2.21
C THR A 81 -4.14 -5.61 2.77
N LEU A 82 -4.53 -6.62 1.99
CA LEU A 82 -5.42 -7.67 2.47
C LEU A 82 -4.79 -8.42 3.63
N ARG A 83 -3.49 -8.78 3.54
CA ARG A 83 -2.78 -9.42 4.65
C ARG A 83 -2.79 -8.54 5.90
N ALA A 84 -2.50 -7.25 5.77
CA ALA A 84 -2.55 -6.30 6.88
C ALA A 84 -3.93 -6.24 7.56
N ARG A 85 -5.01 -6.20 6.78
CA ARG A 85 -6.39 -6.22 7.30
C ARG A 85 -6.72 -7.52 8.02
N VAL A 86 -6.28 -8.66 7.49
CA VAL A 86 -6.45 -9.96 8.14
C VAL A 86 -5.75 -9.99 9.49
N GLU A 87 -4.50 -9.53 9.59
CA GLU A 87 -3.79 -9.52 10.88
C GLU A 87 -4.46 -8.62 11.91
N LEU A 88 -4.88 -7.41 11.50
CA LEU A 88 -5.63 -6.52 12.39
C LEU A 88 -6.94 -7.16 12.88
N ALA A 89 -7.64 -7.90 12.01
CA ALA A 89 -8.84 -8.64 12.39
C ALA A 89 -8.54 -9.78 13.38
N ARG A 90 -7.44 -10.52 13.17
CA ARG A 90 -7.02 -11.61 14.05
C ARG A 90 -6.68 -11.10 15.45
N LEU A 91 -5.98 -9.96 15.55
CA LEU A 91 -5.69 -9.30 16.82
C LEU A 91 -6.97 -8.85 17.55
N ARG A 92 -7.90 -8.22 16.83
CA ARG A 92 -9.20 -7.81 17.38
C ARG A 92 -10.00 -8.99 17.94
N HIS A 93 -9.81 -10.18 17.40
CA HIS A 93 -10.53 -11.39 17.81
C HIS A 93 -9.69 -12.29 18.75
N GLY A 94 -8.50 -11.86 19.17
CA GLY A 94 -7.65 -12.60 20.11
C GLY A 94 -7.09 -13.92 19.58
N ILE A 95 -6.99 -14.09 18.26
CA ILE A 95 -6.57 -15.38 17.65
C ILE A 95 -5.08 -15.67 17.87
N ASP A 96 -4.27 -14.63 18.10
CA ASP A 96 -2.80 -14.72 18.02
C ASP A 96 -2.06 -14.20 19.25
N VAL A 97 -2.80 -13.82 20.29
CA VAL A 97 -2.23 -13.39 21.56
C VAL A 97 -2.19 -14.61 22.46
N ALA A 98 -1.00 -14.96 22.98
CA ALA A 98 -0.87 -16.05 23.95
C ALA A 98 -1.80 -15.78 25.14
N PRO A 99 -2.47 -16.81 25.69
CA PRO A 99 -3.23 -16.64 26.92
C PRO A 99 -2.28 -16.22 28.06
N GLU A 100 -2.67 -15.19 28.80
CA GLU A 100 -2.03 -14.77 30.05
C GLU A 100 -2.00 -15.90 31.08
#